data_AF-A0A832MLR7-F1
#
_entry.id   AF-A0A832MLR7-F1
#
_cell.length_a   1.000
_cell.length_b   1.000
_cell.length_c   1.000
_cell.angle_alpha   90.00
_cell.angle_beta   90.00
_cell.angle_gamma   90.00
#
_symmetry.space_group_name_H-M   'P 1'
#
loop_
_entity.id
_entity.type
_entity.pdbx_description
1 polymer ?
#
loop_
_entity_poly.entity_id
_entity_poly.type
_entity_poly.pdbx_seq_one_letter_code
_entity_poly.pdbx_strand_id
1 'polypeptide(L)'
;MADDALGPWSVRRLEAGWTFPHGVEVLDLGTPGLDLSPFLAGLDAAIVVDTVASDGAPGALRVYRRAEILSKPLRPRVSPHDPALRETLLTLELAGCAPREVVVVGVIPARLDSTVGLSDAVRGAIPAVERAVLAELERLGCPARARPAPAAPEIWWESVAG
;
A
#
# COMPACT_ATOMS: atom_id res chain seq x y z
N MET A 1 -4.01 -4.09 -12.38
CA MET A 1 -4.61 -5.26 -13.06
C MET A 1 -4.66 -6.41 -12.06
N ALA A 2 -5.56 -7.37 -12.18
CA ALA A 2 -5.72 -8.51 -11.27
C ALA A 2 -5.49 -8.13 -9.79
N ASP A 3 -4.64 -8.87 -9.07
CA ASP A 3 -4.34 -8.60 -7.66
C ASP A 3 -3.48 -7.35 -7.43
N ASP A 4 -2.79 -6.80 -8.45
CA ASP A 4 -2.09 -5.50 -8.35
C ASP A 4 -3.07 -4.34 -8.14
N ALA A 5 -4.37 -4.56 -8.32
CA ALA A 5 -5.37 -3.56 -7.95
C ALA A 5 -5.53 -3.40 -6.42
N LEU A 6 -4.81 -4.16 -5.59
CA LEU A 6 -4.90 -4.10 -4.12
C LEU A 6 -4.67 -2.69 -3.56
N GLY A 7 -3.63 -1.99 -4.01
CA GLY A 7 -3.31 -0.62 -3.56
C GLY A 7 -4.48 0.34 -3.83
N PRO A 8 -4.90 0.52 -5.09
CA PRO A 8 -6.06 1.33 -5.45
C PRO A 8 -7.34 0.94 -4.70
N TRP A 9 -7.62 -0.36 -4.56
CA TRP A 9 -8.78 -0.85 -3.78
C TRP A 9 -8.72 -0.43 -2.31
N SER A 10 -7.53 -0.51 -1.71
CA SER A 10 -7.32 -0.16 -0.31
C SER A 10 -7.48 1.33 -0.08
N VAL A 11 -6.96 2.18 -0.98
CA VAL A 11 -7.17 3.63 -0.96
C VAL A 11 -8.66 3.96 -1.00
N ARG A 12 -9.40 3.44 -1.99
CA ARG A 12 -10.84 3.71 -2.13
C ARG A 12 -11.64 3.27 -0.92
N ARG A 13 -11.28 2.14 -0.32
CA ARG A 13 -11.92 1.66 0.90
C ARG A 13 -11.65 2.56 2.10
N LEU A 14 -10.40 2.97 2.29
CA LEU A 14 -10.00 3.88 3.36
C LEU A 14 -10.71 5.24 3.23
N GLU A 15 -10.74 5.82 2.03
CA GLU A 15 -11.44 7.07 1.73
C GLU A 15 -12.95 6.99 2.02
N ALA A 16 -13.58 5.88 1.65
CA ALA A 16 -15.01 5.66 1.82
C ALA A 16 -15.42 5.41 3.29
N GLY A 17 -14.54 4.78 4.08
CA GLY A 17 -14.82 4.39 5.46
C GLY A 17 -14.35 5.39 6.52
N TRP A 18 -13.35 6.22 6.22
CA TRP A 18 -12.60 6.95 7.24
C TRP A 18 -12.33 8.41 6.87
N THR A 19 -12.13 9.23 7.90
CA THR A 19 -11.55 10.57 7.81
C THR A 19 -10.20 10.58 8.53
N PHE A 20 -9.26 11.33 7.95
CA PHE A 20 -7.89 11.37 8.43
C PHE A 20 -7.59 12.74 9.06
N PRO A 21 -6.73 12.80 10.09
CA PRO A 21 -6.34 14.08 10.70
C PRO A 21 -5.51 14.93 9.74
N HIS A 22 -5.35 16.20 10.09
CA HIS A 22 -4.45 17.09 9.36
C HIS A 22 -3.03 16.51 9.31
N GLY A 23 -2.41 16.47 8.13
CA GLY A 23 -1.07 15.93 7.91
C GLY A 23 -1.03 14.45 7.49
N VAL A 24 -2.17 13.80 7.35
CA VAL A 24 -2.26 12.47 6.72
C VAL A 24 -2.89 12.61 5.35
N GLU A 25 -2.17 12.17 4.32
CA GLU A 25 -2.63 12.13 2.93
C GLU A 25 -2.76 10.66 2.49
N VAL A 26 -3.84 10.35 1.78
CA VAL A 26 -4.09 9.02 1.21
C VAL A 26 -4.09 9.16 -0.30
N LEU A 27 -3.14 8.51 -0.96
CA LEU A 27 -2.89 8.65 -2.39
C LEU A 27 -2.88 7.29 -3.07
N ASP A 28 -3.58 7.22 -4.21
CA ASP A 28 -3.36 6.16 -5.19
C ASP A 28 -2.28 6.62 -6.18
N LEU A 29 -1.08 6.07 -6.04
CA LEU A 29 0.05 6.38 -6.92
C LEU A 29 0.06 5.50 -8.18
N GLY A 30 -0.87 4.55 -8.29
CA GLY A 30 -0.88 3.54 -9.35
C GLY A 30 0.46 2.83 -9.45
N THR A 31 1.04 2.87 -10.66
CA THR A 31 2.43 2.48 -10.89
C THR A 31 3.27 3.75 -11.12
N PRO A 32 3.79 4.41 -10.07
CA PRO A 32 4.46 5.71 -10.20
C PRO A 32 5.84 5.53 -10.85
N GLY A 33 5.85 5.34 -12.17
CA GLY A 33 7.03 5.35 -13.04
C GLY A 33 8.34 4.85 -12.42
N LEU A 34 9.40 5.62 -12.60
CA LEU A 34 10.76 5.32 -12.14
C LEU A 34 11.16 6.02 -10.84
N ASP A 35 10.31 6.88 -10.26
CA ASP A 35 10.72 7.70 -9.13
C ASP A 35 9.60 7.94 -8.11
N LEU A 36 9.76 7.32 -6.93
CA LEU A 36 8.93 7.52 -5.75
C LEU A 36 9.40 8.69 -4.88
N SER A 37 10.59 9.24 -5.14
CA SER A 37 11.23 10.26 -4.30
C SER A 37 10.33 11.47 -4.03
N PRO A 38 9.60 12.04 -5.01
CA PRO A 38 8.76 13.21 -4.77
C PRO A 38 7.62 12.96 -3.76
N PHE A 39 7.19 11.71 -3.61
CA PHE A 39 6.10 11.34 -2.71
C PHE A 39 6.59 10.94 -1.32
N LEU A 40 7.89 10.67 -1.15
CA LEU A 40 8.46 10.20 0.10
C LEU A 40 9.37 11.24 0.77
N ALA A 41 9.98 12.13 0.00
CA ALA A 41 10.91 13.12 0.50
C ALA A 41 10.27 14.04 1.54
N GLY A 42 10.89 14.15 2.72
CA GLY A 42 10.47 15.05 3.79
C GLY A 42 9.26 14.61 4.60
N LEU A 43 8.69 13.43 4.34
CA LEU A 43 7.63 12.88 5.19
C LEU A 43 8.18 12.44 6.55
N ASP A 44 7.39 12.53 7.61
CA ASP A 44 7.72 11.88 8.88
C ASP A 44 7.56 10.35 8.79
N ALA A 45 6.50 9.90 8.11
CA ALA A 45 6.15 8.51 7.96
C ALA A 45 5.48 8.22 6.60
N ALA A 46 5.69 7.01 6.08
CA ALA A 46 5.01 6.49 4.89
C ALA A 46 4.46 5.08 5.14
N ILE A 47 3.19 4.85 4.80
CA ILE A 47 2.54 3.53 4.78
C ILE A 47 2.24 3.19 3.32
N VAL A 48 2.86 2.13 2.81
CA VAL A 48 2.69 1.65 1.44
C VAL A 48 1.85 0.38 1.46
N VAL A 49 0.83 0.31 0.60
CA VAL A 49 -0.03 -0.87 0.44
C VAL A 49 0.18 -1.43 -0.95
N ASP A 50 0.67 -2.66 -1.05
CA ASP A 50 0.93 -3.31 -2.34
C ASP A 50 0.85 -4.84 -2.21
N THR A 51 0.84 -5.57 -3.33
CA THR A 51 1.08 -7.00 -3.31
C THR A 51 2.56 -7.29 -3.07
N VAL A 52 2.88 -8.43 -2.43
CA VAL A 52 4.26 -8.78 -2.08
C VAL A 52 4.59 -10.22 -2.42
N ALA A 53 5.81 -10.41 -2.91
CA ALA A 53 6.39 -11.72 -3.13
C ALA A 53 6.93 -12.31 -1.82
N SER A 54 6.10 -13.08 -1.13
CA SER A 54 6.50 -13.77 0.09
C SER A 54 6.11 -15.24 0.04
N ASP A 55 6.78 -16.06 0.83
CA ASP A 55 6.35 -17.44 1.02
C ASP A 55 5.06 -17.45 1.85
N GLY A 56 4.06 -18.21 1.41
CA GLY A 56 2.75 -18.31 2.05
C GLY A 56 1.60 -18.52 1.08
N ALA A 57 0.38 -18.59 1.63
CA ALA A 57 -0.83 -18.70 0.84
C ALA A 57 -1.25 -17.34 0.26
N PRO A 58 -1.86 -17.31 -0.94
CA PRO A 58 -2.49 -16.10 -1.46
C PRO A 58 -3.48 -15.48 -0.47
N GLY A 59 -3.53 -14.15 -0.40
CA GLY A 59 -4.33 -13.40 0.58
C GLY A 59 -3.66 -13.25 1.95
N ALA A 60 -2.53 -13.90 2.22
CA ALA A 60 -1.82 -13.73 3.48
C ALA A 60 -1.18 -12.34 3.59
N LEU A 61 -1.41 -11.68 4.73
CA LEU A 61 -0.84 -10.38 5.06
C LEU A 61 0.64 -10.52 5.47
N ARG A 62 1.45 -9.54 5.06
CA ARG A 62 2.84 -9.33 5.48
C ARG A 62 3.02 -7.86 5.82
N VAL A 63 3.75 -7.57 6.89
CA VAL A 63 4.09 -6.20 7.26
C VAL A 63 5.60 -6.11 7.34
N TYR A 64 6.19 -5.19 6.60
CA TYR A 64 7.63 -4.96 6.58
C TYR A 64 7.92 -3.56 7.10
N ARG A 65 8.83 -3.45 8.07
CA ARG A 65 9.30 -2.15 8.57
C ARG A 65 10.54 -1.70 7.81
N ARG A 66 10.83 -0.39 7.87
CA ARG A 66 11.99 0.24 7.23
C ARG A 66 13.29 -0.57 7.34
N ALA A 67 13.64 -1.04 8.53
CA ALA A 67 14.87 -1.82 8.73
C ALA A 67 14.88 -3.12 7.90
N GLU A 68 13.74 -3.81 7.79
CA GLU A 68 13.61 -5.03 7.00
C GLU A 68 13.76 -4.73 5.50
N ILE A 69 13.08 -3.67 5.02
CA ILE A 69 13.11 -3.18 3.63
C ILE A 69 14.55 -2.80 3.20
N LEU A 70 15.31 -2.17 4.09
CA LEU A 70 16.69 -1.77 3.80
C LEU A 70 17.69 -2.94 3.89
N SER A 71 17.46 -3.88 4.81
CA SER A 71 18.40 -4.97 5.12
C SER A 71 18.47 -6.05 4.03
N LYS A 72 17.36 -6.30 3.33
CA LYS A 72 17.27 -7.31 2.28
C LYS A 72 16.46 -6.74 1.14
N PRO A 73 16.83 -6.99 -0.13
CA PRO A 73 15.88 -6.78 -1.19
C PRO A 73 14.66 -7.67 -0.88
N LEU A 74 13.48 -7.07 -0.85
CA LEU A 74 12.26 -7.84 -0.99
C LEU A 74 12.39 -8.66 -2.29
N ARG A 75 11.91 -9.90 -2.28
CA ARG A 75 12.12 -10.79 -3.43
C ARG A 75 11.41 -10.16 -4.63
N PRO A 76 12.09 -9.88 -5.75
CA PRO A 76 11.44 -9.25 -6.88
C PRO A 76 10.36 -10.18 -7.44
N ARG A 77 9.09 -9.76 -7.43
CA ARG A 77 8.07 -10.31 -8.33
C ARG A 77 7.09 -9.23 -8.79
N VAL A 78 7.09 -9.00 -10.11
CA VAL A 78 5.94 -8.60 -10.94
C VAL A 78 5.27 -7.25 -10.64
N SER A 79 5.81 -6.42 -9.75
CA SER A 79 5.57 -4.97 -9.73
C SER A 79 6.87 -4.23 -10.09
N PRO A 80 6.85 -3.22 -10.99
CA PRO A 80 8.04 -2.41 -11.32
C PRO A 80 8.69 -1.69 -10.12
N HIS A 81 8.04 -1.70 -8.95
CA HIS A 81 8.35 -0.81 -7.83
C HIS A 81 9.18 -1.42 -6.69
N ASP A 82 9.51 -2.71 -6.75
CA ASP A 82 10.24 -3.39 -5.66
C ASP A 82 11.75 -3.00 -5.58
N PRO A 83 12.45 -2.79 -6.70
CA PRO A 83 13.74 -2.07 -6.68
C PRO A 83 13.54 -0.58 -6.39
N ALA A 84 12.44 0.02 -6.87
CA ALA A 84 12.21 1.46 -6.76
C ALA A 84 12.05 1.93 -5.31
N LEU A 85 11.24 1.27 -4.48
CA LEU A 85 11.04 1.74 -3.10
C LEU A 85 12.33 1.70 -2.28
N ARG A 86 13.08 0.59 -2.33
CA ARG A 86 14.34 0.47 -1.57
C ARG A 86 15.40 1.44 -2.09
N GLU A 87 15.59 1.53 -3.41
CA GLU A 87 16.56 2.43 -4.03
C GLU A 87 16.21 3.90 -3.78
N THR A 88 14.93 4.26 -3.85
CA THR A 88 14.43 5.58 -3.45
C THR A 88 14.73 5.86 -1.99
N LEU A 89 14.45 4.94 -1.06
CA LEU A 89 14.75 5.15 0.37
C LEU A 89 16.24 5.35 0.63
N LEU A 90 17.11 4.54 0.01
CA LEU A 90 18.57 4.72 0.10
C LEU A 90 19.02 6.06 -0.50
N THR A 91 18.45 6.47 -1.63
CA THR A 91 18.74 7.76 -2.27
C THR A 91 18.33 8.92 -1.38
N LEU A 92 17.13 8.87 -0.80
CA LEU A 92 16.62 9.88 0.13
C LEU A 92 17.41 9.91 1.45
N GLU A 93 17.93 8.76 1.91
CA GLU A 93 18.82 8.70 3.08
C GLU A 93 20.12 9.45 2.83
N LEU A 94 20.74 9.22 1.66
CA LEU A 94 21.93 9.96 1.24
C LEU A 94 21.65 11.46 1.08
N ALA A 95 20.45 11.82 0.65
CA ALA A 95 20.00 13.21 0.51
C ALA A 95 19.56 13.86 1.85
N GLY A 96 19.47 13.08 2.94
CA GLY A 96 19.04 13.58 4.25
C GLY A 96 17.55 13.92 4.36
N CYS A 97 16.72 13.42 3.43
CA CYS A 97 15.29 13.71 3.36
C CYS A 97 14.41 12.45 3.33
N ALA A 98 14.95 11.29 3.67
CA ALA A 98 14.17 10.06 3.80
C ALA A 98 13.15 10.14 4.94
N PRO A 99 11.98 9.50 4.78
CA PRO A 99 11.04 9.34 5.88
C PRO A 99 11.64 8.54 7.03
N ARG A 100 11.34 8.95 8.25
CA ARG A 100 11.85 8.30 9.47
C ARG A 100 11.22 6.92 9.66
N GLU A 101 9.92 6.84 9.41
CA GLU A 101 9.12 5.63 9.52
C GLU A 101 8.64 5.20 8.14
N VAL A 102 8.85 3.92 7.78
CA VAL A 102 8.30 3.34 6.56
C VAL A 102 7.76 1.97 6.88
N VAL A 103 6.53 1.72 6.44
CA VAL A 103 5.85 0.44 6.61
C VAL A 103 5.26 0.01 5.27
N VAL A 104 5.53 -1.22 4.85
CA VAL A 104 4.81 -1.86 3.74
C VAL A 104 3.80 -2.83 4.32
N VAL A 105 2.52 -2.62 4.02
CA VAL A 105 1.42 -3.54 4.31
C VAL A 105 1.15 -4.33 3.03
N GLY A 106 1.73 -5.51 2.97
CA GLY A 106 1.74 -6.39 1.80
C GLY A 106 0.71 -7.51 1.86
N VAL A 107 0.18 -7.92 0.71
CA VAL A 107 -0.60 -9.18 0.58
C VAL A 107 0.02 -10.08 -0.49
N ILE A 108 0.12 -11.38 -0.21
CA ILE A 108 0.58 -12.36 -1.21
C ILE A 108 -0.49 -12.50 -2.31
N PRO A 109 -0.18 -12.23 -3.59
CA PRO A 109 -1.16 -12.32 -4.67
C PRO A 109 -1.46 -13.78 -5.04
N ALA A 110 -2.65 -14.02 -5.61
CA ALA A 110 -3.01 -15.29 -6.24
C ALA A 110 -2.70 -15.27 -7.75
N ARG A 111 -2.92 -14.13 -8.42
CA ARG A 111 -2.71 -13.95 -9.86
C ARG A 111 -2.33 -12.51 -10.19
N LEU A 112 -1.44 -12.37 -11.18
CA LEU A 112 -0.88 -11.09 -11.65
C LEU A 112 -1.02 -10.97 -13.19
N ASP A 113 -2.08 -11.54 -13.73
CA ASP A 113 -2.40 -11.50 -15.15
C ASP A 113 -3.20 -10.24 -15.52
N SER A 114 -3.57 -10.13 -16.79
CA SER A 114 -4.37 -9.00 -17.29
C SER A 114 -5.85 -9.07 -16.94
N THR A 115 -6.29 -10.00 -16.10
CA THR A 115 -7.70 -10.11 -15.71
C THR A 115 -8.11 -8.89 -14.88
N VAL A 116 -9.34 -8.42 -15.09
CA VAL A 116 -9.91 -7.34 -14.29
C VAL A 116 -10.42 -7.90 -12.96
N GLY A 117 -10.13 -7.16 -11.88
CA GLY A 117 -10.64 -7.48 -10.55
C GLY A 117 -9.76 -8.43 -9.75
N LEU A 118 -9.84 -8.24 -8.43
CA LEU A 118 -9.09 -9.03 -7.45
C LEU A 118 -9.54 -10.48 -7.41
N SER A 119 -8.61 -11.37 -7.06
CA SER A 119 -8.93 -12.73 -6.65
C SER A 119 -9.72 -12.76 -5.35
N ASP A 120 -10.47 -13.83 -5.11
CA ASP A 120 -11.22 -14.00 -3.85
C ASP A 120 -10.29 -13.97 -2.64
N ALA A 121 -9.07 -14.49 -2.78
CA ALA A 121 -8.06 -14.49 -1.74
C ALA A 121 -7.61 -13.07 -1.36
N VAL A 122 -7.26 -12.24 -2.35
CA VAL A 122 -6.81 -10.86 -2.11
C VAL A 122 -7.98 -9.96 -1.73
N ARG A 123 -9.15 -10.13 -2.36
CA ARG A 123 -10.39 -9.43 -1.97
C ARG A 123 -10.77 -9.72 -0.51
N GLY A 124 -10.63 -10.97 -0.07
CA GLY A 124 -10.85 -11.38 1.31
C GLY A 124 -9.83 -10.79 2.31
N ALA A 125 -8.64 -10.40 1.83
CA ALA A 125 -7.60 -9.79 2.66
C ALA A 125 -7.82 -8.28 2.91
N ILE A 126 -8.64 -7.60 2.09
CA ILE A 126 -8.86 -6.16 2.16
C ILE A 126 -9.23 -5.67 3.58
N PRO A 127 -10.17 -6.30 4.33
CA PRO A 127 -10.48 -5.85 5.69
C PRO A 127 -9.29 -5.98 6.65
N ALA A 128 -8.39 -6.94 6.43
CA ALA A 128 -7.18 -7.08 7.23
C ALA A 128 -6.14 -6.01 6.90
N VAL A 129 -5.99 -5.67 5.61
CA VAL A 129 -5.15 -4.56 5.15
C VAL A 129 -5.64 -3.23 5.75
N GLU A 130 -6.94 -2.95 5.66
CA GLU A 130 -7.57 -1.77 6.26
C GLU A 130 -7.23 -1.66 7.75
N ARG A 131 -7.45 -2.73 8.53
CA ARG A 131 -7.11 -2.74 9.97
C ARG A 131 -5.62 -2.52 10.23
N ALA A 132 -4.75 -3.10 9.41
CA ALA A 132 -3.30 -2.93 9.56
C ALA A 132 -2.88 -1.47 9.32
N VAL A 133 -3.41 -0.82 8.28
CA VAL A 133 -3.14 0.60 8.00
C VAL A 133 -3.63 1.49 9.16
N LEU A 134 -4.85 1.26 9.65
CA LEU A 134 -5.41 2.03 10.77
C LEU A 134 -4.60 1.86 12.05
N ALA A 135 -4.12 0.65 12.33
CA ALA A 135 -3.26 0.38 13.48
C ALA A 135 -1.89 1.08 13.37
N GLU A 136 -1.31 1.15 12.16
CA GLU A 136 -0.07 1.90 11.95
C GLU A 136 -0.29 3.41 12.08
N LEU A 137 -1.42 3.95 11.59
CA LEU A 137 -1.79 5.34 11.81
C LEU A 137 -1.95 5.67 13.30
N GLU A 138 -2.58 4.79 14.07
CA GLU A 138 -2.70 4.93 15.52
C GLU A 138 -1.32 4.89 16.22
N ARG A 139 -0.45 3.94 15.83
CA ARG A 139 0.93 3.86 16.33
C ARG A 139 1.73 5.13 16.05
N LEU A 140 1.50 5.76 14.91
CA LEU A 140 2.15 7.01 14.49
C LEU A 140 1.53 8.26 15.16
N GLY A 141 0.50 8.11 15.99
CA GLY A 141 -0.16 9.23 16.68
C GLY A 141 -1.16 9.99 15.81
N CYS A 142 -1.55 9.44 14.66
CA CYS A 142 -2.46 10.04 13.69
C CYS A 142 -3.72 9.18 13.46
N PRO A 143 -4.50 8.83 14.50
CA PRO A 143 -5.62 7.90 14.37
C PRO A 143 -6.69 8.44 13.42
N ALA A 144 -7.10 7.61 12.45
CA ALA A 144 -8.23 7.90 11.59
C ALA A 144 -9.55 7.76 12.37
N ARG A 145 -10.59 8.47 11.93
CA ARG A 145 -11.93 8.40 12.51
C ARG A 145 -12.89 7.76 11.53
N ALA A 146 -13.69 6.81 12.00
CA ALA A 146 -14.72 6.20 11.18
C ALA A 146 -15.72 7.27 10.72
N ARG A 147 -16.12 7.22 9.45
CA ARG A 147 -17.18 8.09 8.92
C ARG A 147 -18.53 7.69 9.54
N PRO A 148 -19.39 8.65 9.91
CA PRO A 148 -20.72 8.35 10.45
C PRO A 148 -21.62 7.58 9.46
N ALA A 149 -21.41 7.81 8.16
CA ALA A 149 -22.06 7.10 7.07
C ALA A 149 -20.98 6.65 6.07
N PRO A 150 -20.41 5.45 6.23
CA PRO A 150 -19.42 4.94 5.29
C PRO A 150 -20.10 4.69 3.93
N ALA A 151 -19.47 5.18 2.86
CA ALA A 151 -19.93 4.93 1.51
C ALA A 151 -19.45 3.56 1.02
N ALA A 152 -20.09 3.01 -0.01
CA ALA A 152 -19.45 1.96 -0.78
C ALA A 152 -18.23 2.55 -1.50
N PRO A 153 -17.07 1.85 -1.53
CA PRO A 153 -15.93 2.33 -2.29
C PRO A 153 -16.30 2.39 -3.78
N GLU A 154 -16.00 3.52 -4.42
CA GLU A 154 -16.27 3.72 -5.84
C GLU A 154 -15.15 3.07 -6.67
N ILE A 155 -15.39 1.85 -7.14
CA ILE A 155 -14.45 1.04 -7.90
C ILE A 155 -14.86 1.05 -9.38
N TRP A 156 -14.70 2.21 -10.02
CA TRP A 156 -15.22 2.43 -11.38
C TRP A 156 -14.63 1.46 -12.41
N TRP A 157 -13.38 1.00 -12.24
CA TRP A 157 -12.71 0.09 -13.18
C TRP A 157 -13.27 -1.33 -13.18
N GLU A 158 -14.01 -1.73 -12.14
CA GLU A 158 -14.74 -3.01 -12.14
C GLU A 158 -16.07 -2.92 -12.92
N SER A 159 -16.61 -1.72 -13.12
CA SER A 159 -17.86 -1.49 -13.84
C SER A 159 -17.69 -1.36 -15.36
N VAL A 160 -16.49 -1.02 -15.84
CA VAL A 160 -16.20 -0.84 -17.29
C VAL A 160 -15.86 -2.17 -17.99
N ALA A 161 -15.75 -3.27 -17.25
CA ALA A 161 -15.40 -4.59 -17.77
C ALA A 161 -16.60 -5.46 -18.15
N GLY A 162 -17.80 -4.87 -18.21
CA GLY A 162 -19.06 -5.51 -18.62
C GLY A 162 -19.46 -5.22 -20.06
#